data_AF-A0A4P5YM06-F1
#
_entry.id   AF-A0A4P5YM06-F1
#
_cell.length_a   1.000
_cell.length_b   1.000
_cell.length_c   1.000
_cell.angle_alpha   90.00
_cell.angle_beta   90.00
_cell.angle_gamma   90.00
#
_symmetry.space_group_name_H-M   'P 1'
#
loop_
_entity.id
_entity.type
_entity.pdbx_description
1 polymer ?
#
loop_
_entity_poly.entity_id
_entity_poly.type
_entity_poly.pdbx_seq_one_letter_code
_entity_poly.pdbx_strand_id
1 'polypeptide(L)' 'MRLLVHGLTVPVVQLGPDFLLVDVARDLPAGDATLVLQVDSGERCWNVRLPDGNSASSRRVAIVARA' A
#
# COMPACT_ATOMS: atom_id res chain seq x y z
N MET A 1 -4.85 8.58 -2.06
CA MET A 1 -3.94 7.81 -1.18
C MET A 1 -2.99 7.01 -2.07
N ARG A 2 -1.74 6.80 -1.66
CA ARG A 2 -0.76 6.04 -2.45
C ARG A 2 0.10 5.15 -1.56
N LEU A 3 0.48 3.98 -2.06
CA LEU A 3 1.43 3.08 -1.45
C LEU A 3 2.79 3.26 -2.13
N LEU A 4 3.83 3.43 -1.35
CA LEU A 4 5.22 3.48 -1.80
C LEU A 4 5.91 2.17 -1.40
N VAL A 5 6.37 1.39 -2.37
CA VAL A 5 7.02 0.09 -2.13
C VAL A 5 8.18 -0.09 -3.09
N HIS A 6 9.40 -0.21 -2.56
CA HIS A 6 10.63 -0.37 -3.36
C HIS A 6 10.75 0.60 -4.55
N GLY A 7 10.41 1.88 -4.35
CA GLY A 7 10.44 2.91 -5.39
C GLY A 7 9.23 2.93 -6.33
N LEU A 8 8.32 1.97 -6.23
CA LEU A 8 7.03 1.98 -6.93
C LEU A 8 6.02 2.83 -6.18
N THR A 9 5.29 3.66 -6.92
CA THR A 9 4.10 4.34 -6.40
C THR A 9 2.86 3.64 -6.94
N VAL A 10 1.99 3.20 -6.06
CA VAL A 10 0.74 2.50 -6.40
C VAL A 10 -0.45 3.28 -5.86
N PRO A 11 -1.40 3.70 -6.72
CA PRO A 11 -2.63 4.33 -6.27
C PRO A 11 -3.47 3.36 -5.42
N VAL A 12 -3.88 3.82 -4.25
CA VAL A 12 -4.76 3.09 -3.34
C VAL A 12 -6.16 3.67 -3.43
N VAL A 13 -7.13 2.81 -3.72
CA VAL A 13 -8.56 3.13 -3.81
C VAL A 13 -9.22 3.02 -2.44
N GLN A 14 -8.83 2.03 -1.64
CA GLN A 14 -9.42 1.79 -0.32
C GLN A 14 -8.39 1.23 0.67
N LEU A 15 -8.48 1.70 1.91
CA LEU A 15 -7.78 1.15 3.06
C LEU A 15 -8.75 0.31 3.88
N GLY A 16 -8.38 -0.96 4.13
CA GLY A 16 -9.00 -1.82 5.13
C GLY A 16 -8.09 -1.97 6.36
N PRO A 17 -8.53 -2.72 7.39
CA PRO A 17 -7.76 -2.91 8.62
C PRO A 17 -6.45 -3.68 8.40
N ASP A 18 -6.46 -4.64 7.49
CA ASP A 18 -5.36 -5.58 7.20
C ASP A 18 -5.03 -5.65 5.69
N PHE A 19 -5.61 -4.77 4.88
CA PHE A 19 -5.41 -4.78 3.43
C PHE A 19 -5.55 -3.39 2.80
N LEU A 20 -4.99 -3.25 1.60
CA LEU A 20 -5.22 -2.14 0.68
C LEU A 20 -5.87 -2.67 -0.59
N LEU A 21 -6.85 -1.94 -1.11
CA LEU A 21 -7.32 -2.13 -2.47
C LEU A 21 -6.60 -1.14 -3.38
N VAL A 22 -5.85 -1.64 -4.34
CA VAL A 22 -5.16 -0.83 -5.35
C VAL A 22 -6.00 -0.69 -6.60
N ASP A 23 -5.79 0.40 -7.33
CA ASP A 23 -6.56 0.71 -8.54
C ASP A 23 -6.30 -0.31 -9.65
N VAL A 24 -5.02 -0.63 -9.85
CA VAL A 24 -4.53 -1.59 -10.84
C VAL A 24 -3.76 -2.70 -10.13
N ALA A 25 -4.10 -3.96 -10.44
CA ALA A 25 -3.37 -5.12 -9.93
C ALA A 25 -1.93 -5.08 -10.43
N ARG A 26 -0.97 -5.34 -9.54
CA ARG A 26 0.45 -5.25 -9.86
C ARG A 26 1.27 -6.23 -9.03
N ASP A 27 2.32 -6.76 -9.64
CA ASP A 27 3.33 -7.52 -8.91
C ASP A 27 4.10 -6.57 -7.98
N LEU A 28 4.02 -6.85 -6.68
CA LEU A 28 4.72 -6.14 -5.63
C LEU A 28 5.52 -7.14 -4.81
N PRO A 29 6.79 -6.87 -4.52
CA PRO A 29 7.57 -7.72 -3.61
C PRO A 29 7.02 -7.63 -2.19
N ALA A 30 7.18 -8.71 -1.42
CA ALA A 30 7.02 -8.68 0.02
C ALA A 30 8.07 -7.75 0.65
N GLY A 31 7.72 -7.08 1.73
CA GLY A 31 8.64 -6.20 2.44
C GLY A 31 8.00 -4.93 2.98
N ASP A 32 8.84 -3.95 3.30
CA ASP A 32 8.43 -2.68 3.86
C ASP A 32 7.87 -1.74 2.78
N ALA A 33 6.85 -0.97 3.17
CA ALA A 33 6.22 0.03 2.35
C ALA A 33 5.71 1.20 3.20
N THR A 34 5.42 2.32 2.54
CA THR A 34 4.86 3.51 3.18
C THR A 34 3.54 3.86 2.54
N LEU A 35 2.48 3.89 3.35
CA LEU A 35 1.18 4.42 2.95
C LEU A 35 1.19 5.93 3.14
N VAL A 36 0.84 6.68 2.09
CA VAL A 36 0.78 8.13 2.11
C VAL A 36 -0.63 8.60 1.80
N LEU A 37 -1.20 9.40 2.69
CA LEU A 37 -2.46 10.11 2.51
C LEU A 37 -2.20 11.60 2.54
N GLN A 38 -2.64 12.28 1.48
CA GLN A 38 -2.65 13.73 1.39
C GLN A 38 -4.08 14.20 1.72
N VAL A 39 -4.21 15.08 2.70
CA VAL A 39 -5.48 15.71 3.10
C VAL A 39 -5.26 17.20 3.21
N ASP A 40 -6.03 17.99 2.45
CA ASP A 40 -5.87 19.43 2.31
C ASP A 40 -4.43 19.82 1.96
N SER A 41 -3.71 20.46 2.89
CA SER A 41 -2.31 20.86 2.74
C SER A 41 -1.33 19.96 3.52
N GLY A 42 -1.82 18.89 4.16
CA GLY A 42 -1.03 18.02 5.03
C GLY A 42 -0.81 16.62 4.46
N GLU A 43 0.42 16.11 4.67
CA GLU A 43 0.76 14.71 4.40
C GLU A 43 0.71 13.89 5.69
N ARG A 44 0.05 12.73 5.64
CA ARG A 44 0.15 11.69 6.67
C ARG A 44 0.76 10.44 6.06
N CYS A 45 1.76 9.91 6.75
CA CYS A 45 2.51 8.74 6.32
C CYS A 45 2.46 7.67 7.41
N TRP A 46 2.26 6.42 7.00
CA TRP A 46 2.32 5.25 7.87
C TRP A 46 3.23 4.19 7.26
N ASN A 47 4.10 3.59 8.08
CA ASN A 47 4.89 2.46 7.66
C ASN A 47 4.07 1.17 7.80
N VAL A 48 4.01 0.40 6.73
CA VAL A 48 3.32 -0.89 6.66
C VAL A 48 4.26 -1.94 6.09
N ARG A 49 3.94 -3.20 6.35
CA ARG A 49 4.63 -4.33 5.73
C ARG A 49 3.65 -5.08 4.84
N LEU A 50 4.08 -5.44 3.64
CA LEU A 50 3.41 -6.39 2.76
C LEU A 50 3.99 -7.77 3.08
N PRO A 51 3.28 -8.65 3.82
CA PRO A 51 3.84 -9.93 4.25
C PRO A 51 4.17 -10.84 3.06
N ASP A 52 3.27 -10.87 2.07
CA ASP A 52 3.36 -11.76 0.90
C ASP A 52 3.57 -10.99 -0.42
N GLY A 53 3.67 -9.66 -0.35
CA GLY A 53 3.66 -8.81 -1.54
C GLY A 53 2.27 -8.75 -2.18
N ASN A 54 2.23 -8.70 -3.51
CA ASN A 54 1.00 -8.82 -4.29
C ASN A 54 1.31 -9.39 -5.68
N SER A 55 0.34 -10.08 -6.28
CA SER A 55 0.41 -10.52 -7.68
C SER A 55 -0.40 -9.59 -8.58
N ALA A 56 0.00 -9.43 -9.84
CA ALA A 56 -0.76 -8.73 -10.88
C ALA A 56 -2.14 -9.35 -11.19
N SER A 57 -2.51 -10.48 -10.57
CA SER A 57 -3.85 -11.08 -10.64
C SER A 57 -4.82 -10.56 -9.55
N SER A 58 -4.32 -9.87 -8.52
CA SER A 58 -5.12 -9.39 -7.38
C SER A 58 -4.96 -7.88 -7.19
N ARG A 59 -6.08 -7.20 -6.93
CA ARG A 59 -6.09 -5.79 -6.50
C ARG A 59 -6.05 -5.63 -4.98
N ARG A 60 -6.14 -6.73 -4.23
CA ARG A 60 -6.12 -6.73 -2.77
C ARG A 60 -4.71 -7.07 -2.30
N VAL A 61 -4.06 -6.09 -1.68
CA VAL A 61 -2.72 -6.20 -1.11
C VAL A 61 -2.85 -6.38 0.40
N ALA A 62 -2.34 -7.47 0.97
CA ALA A 62 -2.30 -7.64 2.42
C ALA A 62 -1.29 -6.67 3.05
N ILE A 63 -1.64 -6.08 4.20
CA ILE A 63 -0.75 -5.20 4.96
C ILE A 63 -0.79 -5.49 6.45
N VAL A 64 0.33 -5.22 7.12
CA VAL A 64 0.44 -5.21 8.58
C VAL A 64 1.02 -3.87 9.00
N ALA A 65 0.45 -3.23 10.02
CA ALA A 65 1.03 -2.02 10.60
C ALA A 65 2.39 -2.35 11.23
N ARG A 66 3.41 -1.52 10.97
CA ARG A 66 4.64 -1.55 11.76
C ARG A 66 4.41 -0.78 13.06
N ALA A 67 4.76 -1.40 14.18
CA ALA A 67 4.88 -0.75 15.49
C ALA A 67 6.15 0.09 15.57
#